data_AF-A0A7W8HW91-F1
#
_entry.id   AF-A0A7W8HW91-F1
#
_cell.length_a   1.000
_cell.length_b   1.000
_cell.length_c   1.000
_cell.angle_alpha   90.00
_cell.angle_beta   90.00
_cell.angle_gamma   90.00
#
_symmetry.space_group_name_H-M   'P 1'
#
loop_
_entity.id
_entity.type
_entity.pdbx_description
1 polymer ?
#
loop_
_entity_poly.entity_id
_entity_poly.type
_entity_poly.pdbx_seq_one_letter_code
_entity_poly.pdbx_strand_id
1 'polypeptide(L)'
;MGFAVQPIFTTTQAIWFAVLLTFGVAMQLAFSPRRRAIMGGLKFALASALAAAPAAAGVTLVRGAYRLGYLEEGRGFWEANLRSVVWMSGAIFFGQLAVRYLPPMAWLSRDLRNAGRAVWSERLGRWMGKQQ
;
A
#
# COMPACT_ATOMS: atom_id res chain seq x y z
N MET A 1 21.97 25.03 -0.17
CA MET A 1 21.55 23.68 -0.63
C MET A 1 20.05 23.53 -0.42
N GLY A 2 19.29 23.21 -1.48
CA GLY A 2 17.83 23.12 -1.42
C GLY A 2 17.31 21.87 -0.71
N PHE A 3 16.02 21.82 -0.37
CA PHE A 3 15.40 20.58 0.11
C PHE A 3 15.03 19.65 -1.05
N ALA A 4 14.59 20.20 -2.18
CA ALA A 4 14.26 19.43 -3.36
C ALA A 4 15.53 18.90 -4.05
N VAL A 5 15.45 17.66 -4.55
CA VAL A 5 16.48 16.97 -5.33
C VAL A 5 15.80 16.21 -6.47
N GLN A 6 16.53 15.91 -7.54
CA GLN A 6 16.05 15.05 -8.60
C GLN A 6 16.02 13.58 -8.11
N PRO A 7 14.87 12.89 -8.16
CA PRO A 7 14.78 11.50 -7.76
C PRO A 7 15.41 10.57 -8.81
N ILE A 8 16.19 9.58 -8.37
CA ILE A 8 16.84 8.59 -9.24
C ILE A 8 16.14 7.24 -9.12
N PHE A 9 15.39 6.86 -10.15
CA PHE A 9 14.70 5.58 -10.19
C PHE A 9 15.59 4.47 -10.74
N THR A 10 15.60 3.32 -10.07
CA THR A 10 16.41 2.17 -10.50
C THR A 10 15.58 0.90 -10.65
N THR A 11 16.04 0.00 -11.51
CA THR A 11 15.44 -1.32 -11.71
C THR A 11 15.35 -2.10 -10.39
N THR A 12 16.36 -1.99 -9.53
CA THR A 12 16.35 -2.64 -8.21
C THR A 12 15.20 -2.17 -7.33
N GLN A 13 14.85 -0.87 -7.35
CA GLN A 13 13.70 -0.35 -6.60
C GLN A 13 12.39 -0.95 -7.14
N ALA A 14 12.25 -1.06 -8.48
CA ALA A 14 11.09 -1.66 -9.12
C ALA A 14 10.93 -3.15 -8.78
N ILE A 15 12.03 -3.90 -8.71
CA ILE A 15 12.04 -5.30 -8.28
C ILE A 15 11.55 -5.41 -6.84
N TRP A 16 12.09 -4.61 -5.92
CA TRP A 16 11.66 -4.63 -4.51
C TRP A 16 10.20 -4.20 -4.32
N PHE A 17 9.74 -3.23 -5.11
CA PHE A 17 8.32 -2.86 -5.17
C PHE A 17 7.45 -4.08 -5.52
N ALA A 18 7.79 -4.78 -6.59
CA ALA A 18 7.03 -5.95 -7.04
C ALA A 18 7.03 -7.08 -6.00
N VAL A 19 8.19 -7.33 -5.36
CA VAL A 19 8.32 -8.34 -4.28
C VAL A 19 7.43 -8.00 -3.09
N LEU A 20 7.52 -6.76 -2.56
CA LEU A 20 6.73 -6.36 -1.40
C LEU A 20 5.23 -6.31 -1.71
N LEU A 21 4.86 -5.86 -2.91
CA LEU A 21 3.47 -5.83 -3.34
C LEU A 21 2.89 -7.25 -3.41
N THR A 22 3.61 -8.15 -4.07
CA THR A 22 3.21 -9.56 -4.21
C THR A 22 3.09 -10.23 -2.84
N PHE A 23 4.06 -10.00 -1.96
CA PHE A 23 4.02 -10.51 -0.60
C PHE A 23 2.80 -10.00 0.17
N GLY A 24 2.53 -8.69 0.12
CA GLY A 24 1.36 -8.10 0.78
C GLY A 24 0.04 -8.68 0.28
N VAL A 25 -0.09 -8.89 -1.03
CA VAL A 25 -1.27 -9.52 -1.63
C VAL A 25 -1.38 -11.00 -1.23
N ALA A 26 -0.28 -11.74 -1.25
CA ALA A 26 -0.23 -13.14 -0.86
C ALA A 26 -0.68 -13.34 0.60
N MET A 27 -0.20 -12.47 1.51
CA MET A 27 -0.64 -12.46 2.90
C MET A 27 -2.15 -12.23 3.03
N GLN A 28 -2.71 -11.26 2.30
CA GLN A 28 -4.16 -11.04 2.28
C GLN A 28 -4.93 -12.26 1.77
N LEU A 29 -4.42 -12.92 0.72
CA LEU A 29 -5.03 -14.13 0.17
C LEU A 29 -5.01 -15.31 1.13
N ALA A 30 -3.93 -15.49 1.89
CA ALA A 30 -3.79 -16.56 2.86
C ALA A 30 -4.70 -16.37 4.09
N PHE A 31 -4.77 -15.13 4.62
CA PHE A 31 -5.42 -14.87 5.91
C PHE A 31 -6.86 -14.32 5.82
N SER A 32 -7.38 -14.00 4.63
CA SER A 32 -8.75 -13.49 4.45
C SER A 32 -9.66 -14.36 3.55
N PRO A 33 -9.73 -15.69 3.75
CA PRO A 33 -10.49 -16.58 2.87
C PRO A 33 -11.98 -16.23 2.79
N ARG A 34 -12.59 -15.74 3.89
CA ARG A 34 -13.99 -15.31 3.91
C ARG A 34 -14.25 -14.06 3.07
N ARG A 35 -13.36 -13.06 3.12
CA ARG A 35 -13.50 -11.84 2.29
C ARG A 35 -13.32 -12.18 0.82
N ARG A 36 -12.40 -13.09 0.51
CA ARG A 36 -12.19 -13.63 -0.83
C ARG A 36 -13.44 -14.34 -1.35
N ALA A 37 -14.11 -15.14 -0.52
CA ALA A 37 -15.37 -15.80 -0.89
C ALA A 37 -16.50 -14.81 -1.21
N ILE A 38 -16.58 -13.69 -0.47
CA ILE A 38 -17.60 -12.65 -0.69
C ILE A 38 -17.34 -11.86 -2.00
N MET A 39 -16.10 -11.49 -2.28
CA MET A 39 -15.77 -10.60 -3.40
C MET A 39 -15.45 -11.32 -4.72
N GLY A 40 -15.11 -12.61 -4.66
CA GLY A 40 -14.44 -13.33 -5.74
C GLY A 40 -12.91 -13.11 -5.72
N GLY A 41 -12.17 -14.16 -6.13
CA GLY A 41 -10.71 -14.22 -6.02
C GLY A 41 -9.97 -13.08 -6.73
N LEU A 42 -10.30 -12.84 -8.00
CA LEU A 42 -9.64 -11.82 -8.81
C LEU A 42 -9.90 -10.40 -8.27
N LYS A 43 -11.17 -10.08 -7.97
CA LYS A 43 -11.57 -8.77 -7.43
C LYS A 43 -10.91 -8.51 -6.08
N PHE A 44 -10.83 -9.54 -5.23
CA PHE A 44 -10.14 -9.46 -3.94
C PHE A 44 -8.62 -9.22 -4.09
N ALA A 45 -7.96 -9.94 -5.00
CA ALA A 45 -6.53 -9.77 -5.27
C ALA A 45 -6.22 -8.35 -5.76
N LEU A 46 -7.00 -7.85 -6.72
CA LEU A 46 -6.87 -6.49 -7.25
C LEU A 46 -7.09 -5.42 -6.17
N ALA A 47 -8.14 -5.56 -5.37
CA ALA A 47 -8.43 -4.63 -4.28
C ALA A 47 -7.33 -4.67 -3.19
N SER A 48 -6.78 -5.84 -2.90
CA SER A 48 -5.67 -6.01 -1.96
C SER A 48 -4.38 -5.37 -2.49
N ALA A 49 -4.09 -5.54 -3.78
CA ALA A 49 -2.95 -4.91 -4.43
C ALA A 49 -3.05 -3.39 -4.38
N LEU A 50 -4.22 -2.84 -4.72
CA LEU A 50 -4.47 -1.39 -4.63
C LEU A 50 -4.32 -0.85 -3.21
N ALA A 51 -4.77 -1.60 -2.20
CA ALA A 51 -4.63 -1.19 -0.80
C ALA A 51 -3.16 -1.21 -0.33
N ALA A 52 -2.36 -2.17 -0.80
CA ALA A 52 -0.96 -2.33 -0.40
C ALA A 52 0.02 -1.45 -1.20
N ALA A 53 -0.33 -1.12 -2.45
CA ALA A 53 0.56 -0.44 -3.39
C ALA A 53 1.11 0.91 -2.89
N PRO A 54 0.34 1.81 -2.25
CA PRO A 54 0.89 3.08 -1.77
C PRO A 54 2.03 2.91 -0.78
N ALA A 55 1.89 2.00 0.18
CA ALA A 55 2.93 1.71 1.16
C ALA A 55 4.17 1.10 0.51
N ALA A 56 3.98 0.09 -0.35
CA ALA A 56 5.08 -0.55 -1.07
C ALA A 56 5.84 0.46 -1.94
N ALA A 57 5.13 1.25 -2.75
CA ALA A 57 5.71 2.25 -3.64
C ALA A 57 6.42 3.37 -2.88
N GLY A 58 5.82 3.85 -1.79
CA GLY A 58 6.43 4.88 -0.94
C GLY A 58 7.77 4.43 -0.37
N VAL A 59 7.84 3.22 0.19
CA VAL A 59 9.05 2.68 0.85
C VAL A 59 10.16 2.33 -0.14
N THR A 60 9.81 1.82 -1.32
CA THR A 60 10.80 1.30 -2.29
C THR A 60 11.17 2.32 -3.35
N LEU A 61 10.18 2.79 -4.11
CA LEU A 61 10.38 3.68 -5.24
C LEU A 61 10.70 5.09 -4.75
N VAL A 62 9.78 5.69 -3.99
CA VAL A 62 9.88 7.12 -3.63
C VAL A 62 11.05 7.34 -2.67
N ARG A 63 11.07 6.64 -1.53
CA ARG A 63 12.16 6.77 -0.57
C ARG A 63 13.50 6.43 -1.22
N GLY A 64 13.56 5.34 -1.98
CA GLY A 64 14.78 4.90 -2.65
C GLY A 64 15.30 5.96 -3.62
N ALA A 65 14.42 6.51 -4.45
CA ALA A 65 14.81 7.46 -5.48
C ALA A 65 15.28 8.80 -4.93
N TYR A 66 14.58 9.34 -3.93
CA TYR A 66 15.02 10.58 -3.27
C TYR A 66 16.29 10.38 -2.45
N ARG A 67 16.45 9.22 -1.78
CA ARG A 67 17.70 8.91 -1.06
C ARG A 67 18.89 8.88 -2.01
N LEU A 68 18.75 8.24 -3.17
CA LEU A 68 19.82 8.19 -4.17
C LEU A 68 20.13 9.58 -4.74
N GLY A 69 19.11 10.37 -5.07
CA GLY A 69 19.29 11.76 -5.49
C GLY A 69 20.10 12.58 -4.49
N TYR A 70 19.76 12.48 -3.20
CA TYR A 70 20.51 13.18 -2.14
C TYR A 70 21.96 12.70 -2.02
N LEU A 71 22.23 11.41 -2.21
CA LEU A 71 23.59 10.87 -2.17
C LEU A 71 24.41 11.34 -3.38
N GLU A 72 23.80 11.45 -4.56
CA GLU A 72 24.45 11.96 -5.77
C GLU A 72 24.81 13.45 -5.66
N GLU A 73 24.00 14.25 -4.95
CA GLU A 73 24.34 15.63 -4.57
C GLU A 73 25.49 15.74 -3.54
N GLY A 74 26.06 14.61 -3.08
CA GLY A 74 27.16 14.58 -2.12
C GLY A 74 26.74 14.70 -0.66
N ARG A 75 25.46 14.48 -0.33
CA ARG A 75 24.98 14.55 1.06
C ARG A 75 25.35 13.31 1.84
N GLY A 76 25.50 13.48 3.16
CA GLY A 76 25.77 12.37 4.07
C GLY A 76 24.63 11.34 4.12
N PHE A 77 24.99 10.09 4.42
CA PHE A 77 24.04 8.97 4.49
C PHE A 77 22.83 9.23 5.40
N TRP A 78 23.06 9.77 6.59
CA TRP A 78 21.97 10.06 7.55
C TRP A 78 21.05 11.17 7.06
N GLU A 79 21.62 12.22 6.46
CA GLU A 79 20.85 13.33 5.89
C GLU A 79 19.97 12.84 4.73
N ALA A 80 20.53 12.07 3.81
CA ALA A 80 19.79 11.48 2.68
C ALA A 80 18.64 10.56 3.16
N ASN A 81 18.88 9.77 4.22
CA ASN A 81 17.85 8.90 4.80
C ASN A 81 16.73 9.70 5.48
N LEU A 82 17.06 10.70 6.30
CA LEU A 82 16.04 11.47 7.02
C LEU A 82 15.19 12.31 6.06
N ARG A 83 15.80 12.96 5.08
CA ARG A 83 15.07 13.78 4.11
C ARG A 83 14.18 12.94 3.17
N SER A 84 14.64 11.76 2.76
CA SER A 84 13.84 10.86 1.92
C SER A 84 12.59 10.31 2.61
N VAL A 85 12.55 10.26 3.95
CA VAL A 85 11.36 9.85 4.71
C VAL A 85 10.19 10.82 4.52
N VAL A 86 10.46 12.12 4.36
CA VAL A 86 9.40 13.12 4.12
C VAL A 86 8.67 12.82 2.80
N TRP A 87 9.44 12.58 1.74
CA TRP A 87 8.89 12.22 0.42
C TRP A 87 8.13 10.89 0.46
N MET A 88 8.65 9.90 1.17
CA MET A 88 7.95 8.64 1.40
C MET A 88 6.59 8.86 2.05
N SER A 89 6.54 9.56 3.20
CA SER A 89 5.31 9.80 3.95
C SER A 89 4.29 10.56 3.12
N GLY A 90 4.71 11.59 2.39
CA GLY A 90 3.85 12.34 1.47
C GLY A 90 3.27 11.43 0.38
N ALA A 91 4.10 10.64 -0.28
CA ALA A 91 3.66 9.73 -1.33
C ALA A 91 2.69 8.65 -0.82
N ILE A 92 2.94 8.09 0.37
CA ILE A 92 2.02 7.11 0.99
C ILE A 92 0.66 7.79 1.26
N PHE A 93 0.68 8.98 1.85
CA PHE A 93 -0.54 9.73 2.17
C PHE A 93 -1.36 10.04 0.90
N PHE A 94 -0.73 10.65 -0.11
CA PHE A 94 -1.42 10.98 -1.36
C PHE A 94 -1.86 9.72 -2.13
N GLY A 95 -1.05 8.66 -2.14
CA GLY A 95 -1.42 7.38 -2.74
C GLY A 95 -2.63 6.74 -2.06
N GLN A 96 -2.71 6.80 -0.73
CA GLN A 96 -3.87 6.31 0.02
C GLN A 96 -5.12 7.16 -0.26
N LEU A 97 -4.98 8.48 -0.37
CA LEU A 97 -6.08 9.37 -0.78
C LEU A 97 -6.58 9.01 -2.18
N ALA A 98 -5.66 8.82 -3.14
CA ALA A 98 -6.00 8.45 -4.50
C ALA A 98 -6.78 7.12 -4.54
N VAL A 99 -6.28 6.08 -3.85
CA VAL A 99 -6.96 4.78 -3.75
C VAL A 99 -8.35 4.90 -3.11
N ARG A 100 -8.52 5.84 -2.18
CA ARG A 100 -9.78 6.02 -1.46
C ARG A 100 -10.82 6.83 -2.24
N TYR A 101 -10.40 7.79 -3.05
CA TYR A 101 -11.31 8.79 -3.61
C TYR A 101 -11.40 8.79 -5.14
N LEU A 102 -10.42 8.21 -5.85
CA LEU A 102 -10.44 8.18 -7.31
C LEU A 102 -11.04 6.88 -7.86
N PRO A 103 -11.99 6.94 -8.80
CA PRO A 103 -12.43 5.76 -9.54
C PRO A 103 -11.33 5.26 -10.49
N PRO A 104 -11.24 3.94 -10.76
CA PRO A 104 -12.06 2.85 -10.21
C PRO A 104 -11.59 2.35 -8.81
N MET A 105 -10.46 2.84 -8.29
CA MET A 105 -9.84 2.34 -7.05
C MET A 105 -10.76 2.51 -5.84
N ALA A 106 -11.47 3.63 -5.76
CA ALA A 106 -12.41 3.94 -4.70
C ALA A 106 -13.52 2.88 -4.57
N TRP A 107 -14.00 2.34 -5.70
CA TRP A 107 -15.02 1.28 -5.71
C TRP A 107 -14.47 -0.03 -5.17
N LEU A 108 -13.31 -0.47 -5.66
CA LEU A 108 -12.65 -1.69 -5.19
C LEU A 108 -12.27 -1.63 -3.70
N SER A 109 -11.75 -0.48 -3.26
CA SER A 109 -11.45 -0.21 -1.86
C SER A 109 -12.69 -0.23 -0.97
N ARG A 110 -13.82 0.30 -1.48
CA ARG A 110 -15.11 0.23 -0.77
C ARG A 110 -15.60 -1.22 -0.65
N ASP A 111 -15.51 -2.00 -1.71
CA ASP A 111 -15.92 -3.41 -1.70
C ASP A 111 -15.09 -4.23 -0.72
N LEU A 112 -13.77 -4.03 -0.69
CA LEU A 112 -12.87 -4.68 0.27
C LEU A 112 -13.25 -4.35 1.73
N ARG A 113 -13.58 -3.08 2.00
CA ARG A 113 -14.05 -2.64 3.33
C ARG A 113 -15.41 -3.25 3.67
N ASN A 114 -16.35 -3.29 2.73
CA ASN A 114 -17.68 -3.87 2.93
C ASN A 114 -17.60 -5.37 3.23
N ALA A 115 -16.78 -6.12 2.49
CA ALA A 115 -16.53 -7.53 2.77
C ALA A 115 -15.93 -7.73 4.17
N GLY A 116 -15.03 -6.83 4.59
CA GLY A 116 -14.52 -6.82 5.97
C GLY A 116 -15.60 -6.58 7.02
N ARG A 117 -16.50 -5.61 6.81
CA ARG A 117 -17.62 -5.33 7.71
C ARG A 117 -18.59 -6.50 7.79
N ALA A 118 -18.90 -7.15 6.67
CA ALA A 118 -19.77 -8.33 6.63
C ALA A 118 -19.21 -9.45 7.52
N VAL A 119 -17.93 -9.79 7.37
CA VAL A 119 -17.26 -10.80 8.20
C VAL A 119 -17.29 -10.43 9.69
N TRP A 120 -17.09 -9.15 10.03
CA TRP A 120 -17.16 -8.70 11.42
C TRP A 120 -18.58 -8.72 11.99
N SER A 121 -19.57 -8.30 11.22
CA SER A 121 -20.98 -8.34 11.63
C SER A 121 -21.44 -9.77 11.91
N GLU A 122 -21.01 -10.74 11.10
CA GLU A 122 -21.30 -12.17 11.29
C GLU A 122 -20.62 -12.72 12.57
N ARG A 123 -19.39 -12.29 12.86
CA ARG A 123 -18.68 -12.67 14.11
C ARG A 123 -19.36 -12.09 15.34
N LEU A 124 -19.77 -10.82 15.28
CA LEU A 124 -20.46 -10.14 16.38
C LEU A 124 -21.85 -10.71 16.60
N GLY A 125 -22.61 -11.02 15.54
CA GLY A 125 -23.91 -11.68 15.64
C GLY A 125 -23.85 -13.02 16.36
N ARG A 126 -22.83 -13.84 16.03
CA ARG A 126 -22.55 -15.10 16.74
C ARG A 126 -22.20 -14.88 18.21
N TRP A 127 -21.44 -13.85 18.54
CA TRP A 127 -21.10 -13.54 19.93
C TRP A 127 -22.28 -13.02 20.75
N MET A 128 -23.19 -12.26 20.12
CA MET A 128 -24.40 -11.72 20.74
C MET A 128 -25.56 -12.74 20.82
N GLY A 129 -25.33 -14.01 20.50
CA GLY A 129 -26.38 -15.04 20.52
C GLY A 129 -27.51 -14.82 19.51
N LYS A 130 -27.34 -13.92 18.54
CA LYS A 130 -28.28 -13.74 17.41
C LYS A 130 -27.97 -14.82 16.38
N GLN A 131 -28.35 -16.05 16.68
CA GLN A 131 -28.47 -17.11 15.67
C GLN A 131 -29.93 -17.13 15.20
N GLN A 132 -30.14 -16.83 13.92
CA GLN A 132 -31.14 -17.54 13.13
C GLN A 132 -30.46 -18.81 12.60
#